data_AF-A0A6M2AF14-F1
#
_entry.id   AF-A0A6M2AF14-F1
#
_cell.length_a   1.000
_cell.length_b   1.000
_cell.length_c   1.000
_cell.angle_alpha   90.00
_cell.angle_beta   90.00
_cell.angle_gamma   90.00
#
_symmetry.space_group_name_H-M   'P 1'
#
loop_
_entity.id
_entity.type
_entity.pdbx_description
1 polymer ?
#
loop_
_entity_poly.entity_id
_entity_poly.type
_entity_poly.pdbx_seq_one_letter_code
_entity_poly.pdbx_strand_id
1 'polypeptide(L)' 'MSFSTPMMKQWQSLKEKSKDALLLFRLGDFYEAFLEDAYIISKELDLTLTKRHNIAMC' A
#
# COMPACT_ATOMS: atom_id res chain seq x y z
N MET A 1 -9.75 2.54 -14.15
CA MET A 1 -9.39 2.17 -12.76
C MET A 1 -9.31 3.44 -11.95
N SER A 2 -10.17 3.62 -10.95
CA SER A 2 -10.26 4.88 -10.21
C SER A 2 -9.21 4.92 -9.11
N PHE A 3 -7.96 5.26 -9.47
CA PHE A 3 -6.95 5.80 -8.53
C PHE A 3 -7.32 7.22 -8.07
N SER A 4 -8.62 7.52 -7.97
CA SER A 4 -9.12 8.88 -7.81
C SER A 4 -9.28 9.29 -6.36
N THR A 5 -9.05 8.39 -5.39
CA THR A 5 -9.08 8.78 -3.98
C THR A 5 -7.88 9.68 -3.68
N PRO A 6 -8.06 10.75 -2.88
CA PRO A 6 -6.95 11.63 -2.50
C PRO A 6 -5.78 10.86 -1.87
N MET A 7 -6.07 9.82 -1.09
CA MET A 7 -5.09 8.95 -0.45
C MET A 7 -4.21 8.20 -1.46
N MET A 8 -4.80 7.56 -2.49
CA MET A 8 -4.01 6.82 -3.47
C MET A 8 -3.13 7.73 -4.32
N LYS A 9 -3.56 8.97 -4.58
CA LYS A 9 -2.73 9.99 -5.25
C LYS A 9 -1.51 10.37 -4.40
N GLN A 10 -1.68 10.51 -3.09
CA GLN A 10 -0.57 10.77 -2.17
C GLN A 10 0.39 9.58 -2.12
N TRP A 11 -0.13 8.35 -2.03
CA TRP A 11 0.67 7.14 -2.05
C TRP A 11 1.52 7.06 -3.32
N GLN A 12 0.92 7.29 -4.49
CA GLN A 12 1.63 7.24 -5.77
C GLN A 12 2.77 8.28 -5.83
N SER A 13 2.48 9.53 -5.42
CA SER A 13 3.50 10.60 -5.43
C SER A 13 4.68 10.31 -4.50
N LEU A 14 4.45 9.65 -3.36
CA LEU A 14 5.51 9.20 -2.47
C LEU A 14 6.27 8.01 -3.05
N LYS A 15 5.57 7.04 -3.67
CA LYS A 15 6.20 5.86 -4.24
C LYS A 15 7.16 6.20 -5.39
N GLU A 16 6.79 7.18 -6.22
CA GLU A 16 7.65 7.68 -7.29
C GLU A 16 8.97 8.28 -6.76
N LYS A 17 8.95 8.87 -5.55
CA LYS A 17 10.13 9.45 -4.89
C LYS A 17 10.96 8.41 -4.13
N SER A 18 10.35 7.27 -3.78
CA SER A 18 10.89 6.27 -2.88
C SER A 18 10.89 4.88 -3.55
N LYS A 19 11.54 4.78 -4.72
CA LYS A 19 11.49 3.60 -5.59
C LYS A 19 11.91 2.30 -4.90
N ASP A 20 12.95 2.36 -4.05
CA ASP A 20 13.52 1.18 -3.41
C ASP A 20 13.00 0.95 -1.98
N ALA A 21 12.11 1.82 -1.50
CA ALA A 21 11.55 1.72 -0.15
C ALA A 21 10.13 1.15 -0.18
N LEU A 22 9.80 0.35 0.84
CA LEU A 22 8.44 -0.07 1.12
C LEU A 22 7.69 1.06 1.83
N LEU A 23 6.51 1.40 1.34
CA LEU A 23 5.69 2.46 1.93
C LEU A 23 4.60 1.87 2.84
N LEU A 24 4.70 2.22 4.11
CA LEU A 24 3.68 1.97 5.13
C LEU A 24 2.88 3.25 5.38
N PHE A 25 1.60 3.24 5.02
CA PHE A 25 0.69 4.36 5.20
C PHE A 25 -0.07 4.24 6.51
N ARG A 26 0.04 5.25 7.37
CA ARG A 26 -0.71 5.26 8.63
C ARG A 26 -2.19 5.56 8.37
N LEU A 27 -3.04 4.62 8.73
CA LEU A 27 -4.50 4.74 8.65
C LEU A 27 -5.10 4.44 10.03
N GLY A 28 -5.30 5.50 10.81
CA GLY A 28 -5.72 5.39 12.20
C GLY A 28 -4.65 4.72 13.07
N ASP A 29 -4.98 3.56 13.61
CA ASP A 29 -4.14 2.77 14.51
C ASP A 29 -3.25 1.76 13.78
N PHE A 30 -3.45 1.59 12.47
CA PHE A 30 -2.70 0.62 11.66
C PHE A 30 -1.79 1.32 10.66
N TYR A 31 -0.76 0.58 10.23
CA TYR A 31 0.02 0.89 9.05
C TYR A 31 -0.35 -0.09 7.97
N GLU A 32 -0.74 0.43 6.81
CA GLU A 32 -1.23 -0.35 5.68
C GLU A 32 -0.29 -0.17 4.49
N ALA A 33 0.05 -1.27 3.84
CA ALA A 33 0.77 -1.29 2.58
C ALA A 33 -0.21 -1.47 1.42
N PHE A 34 0.18 -1.01 0.22
CA PHE A 34 -0.68 -1.09 -0.97
C PHE A 34 0.08 -1.65 -2.18
N LEU A 35 -0.65 -2.30 -3.07
CA LEU A 35 -0.16 -2.83 -4.35
C LEU A 35 1.06 -3.75 -4.14
N GLU A 36 2.17 -3.51 -4.85
CA GLU A 36 3.39 -4.32 -4.79
C GLU A 36 3.96 -4.42 -3.37
N ASP A 37 3.93 -3.32 -2.62
CA ASP A 37 4.44 -3.28 -1.24
C ASP A 37 3.64 -4.23 -0.34
N ALA A 38 2.32 -4.34 -0.56
CA ALA A 38 1.48 -5.28 0.18
C ALA A 38 1.85 -6.74 -0.10
N TYR A 39 2.18 -7.10 -1.34
CA TYR A 39 2.62 -8.47 -1.67
C TYR A 39 3.97 -8.80 -1.03
N ILE A 40 4.91 -7.86 -1.04
CA ILE A 40 6.22 -8.04 -0.41
C ILE A 40 6.06 -8.19 1.10
N ILE A 41 5.37 -7.25 1.74
CA ILE A 41 5.22 -7.21 3.21
C ILE A 41 4.45 -8.42 3.72
N SER A 42 3.33 -8.78 3.08
CA SER A 42 2.53 -9.93 3.50
C SER A 42 3.33 -11.24 3.45
N LYS A 43 4.19 -11.40 2.44
CA LYS A 43 5.04 -12.58 2.32
C LYS A 43 6.18 -12.59 3.34
N GLU A 44 6.90 -11.48 3.51
CA GLU A 44 8.08 -11.43 4.38
C GLU A 44 7.72 -11.42 5.87
N LEU A 45 6.55 -10.87 6.23
CA LEU A 45 6.09 -10.77 7.62
C LEU A 45 4.97 -11.77 7.98
N ASP A 46 4.63 -12.68 7.07
CA ASP A 46 3.54 -13.66 7.22
C ASP A 46 2.20 -13.01 7.62
N LEU A 47 1.86 -11.89 6.97
CA LEU A 47 0.60 -11.17 7.17
C LEU A 47 -0.45 -11.63 6.15
N THR A 48 -1.72 -11.58 6.55
CA THR A 48 -2.82 -11.89 5.64
C THR A 48 -2.97 -10.80 4.58
N LEU A 49 -2.75 -11.17 3.31
CA LEU A 49 -3.00 -10.27 2.19
C LEU A 49 -4.51 -10.15 1.91
N THR A 50 -5.00 -8.92 1.82
CA THR A 50 -6.41 -8.62 1.51
C THR A 50 -6.53 -7.71 0.29
N LYS A 51 -7.77 -7.44 -0.16
CA LYS A 51 -8.03 -6.60 -1.34
C LYS A 51 -9.28 -5.75 -1.15
N ARG A 52 -9.20 -4.45 -1.46
CA ARG A 52 -10.34 -3.52 -1.46
C ARG A 52 -10.41 -2.76 -2.77
N HIS A 53 -11.58 -2.73 -3.42
CA HIS A 53 -11.77 -2.08 -4.74
C HIS A 53 -10.71 -2.46 -5.78
N ASN A 54 -10.30 -3.73 -5.79
CA ASN A 54 -9.21 -4.26 -6.62
C ASN A 54 -7.78 -3.76 -6.30
N ILE A 55 -7.56 -3.10 -5.17
CA ILE A 55 -6.24 -2.72 -4.65
C ILE A 55 -5.83 -3.75 -3.59
N ALA A 56 -4.67 -4.38 -3.78
CA ALA A 56 -4.09 -5.28 -2.78
C ALA A 56 -3.58 -4.47 -1.58
N MET A 57 -3.80 -4.98 -0.36
CA MET A 57 -3.45 -4.31 0.89
C MET A 57 -3.18 -5.32 2.01
N CYS A 58 -2.26 -4.98 2.91
CA CYS A 58 -1.98 -5.73 4.13
C CYS A 58 -1.45 -4.79 5.23
#